data_AF-A0AAD6X8K0-F1
#
_entry.id   AF-A0AAD6X8K0-F1
#
_cell.length_a   1.000
_cell.length_b   1.000
_cell.length_c   1.000
_cell.angle_alpha   90.00
_cell.angle_beta   90.00
_cell.angle_gamma   90.00
#
_symmetry.space_group_name_H-M   'P 1'
#
loop_
_entity.id
_entity.type
_entity.pdbx_description
1 polymer ?
#
loop_
_entity_poly.entity_id
_entity_poly.type
_entity_poly.pdbx_seq_one_letter_code
_entity_poly.pdbx_strand_id
1 'polypeptide(L)'
;MCWSVSTPTVQCTTRRVICPKKKPAATDFVLYDTTGVHELAVDFCGCKGAPERRQQCMRVCWWPATVKEPNTCATFALIKLFQILNCLGKLSAYDFLRGLEMVTNHDGLDRPPVSARHGS
;
A
#
# COMPACT_ATOMS: atom_id res chain seq x y z
N MET A 1 14.05 22.47 14.06
CA MET A 1 13.55 22.32 12.67
C MET A 1 12.46 21.26 12.72
N CYS A 2 11.23 21.66 13.08
CA CYS A 2 10.12 20.77 13.41
C CYS A 2 9.02 20.94 12.37
N TRP A 3 9.03 20.17 11.29
CA TRP A 3 7.85 20.06 10.43
C TRP A 3 7.57 18.59 10.08
N SER A 4 6.75 18.03 10.98
CA SER A 4 5.68 17.06 10.74
C SER A 4 6.05 15.70 10.13
N VAL A 5 6.05 14.68 11.00
CA VAL A 5 5.80 13.27 10.68
C VAL A 5 4.41 13.19 10.04
N SER A 6 4.35 13.46 8.75
CA SER A 6 3.12 13.38 7.96
C SER A 6 3.13 11.98 7.35
N THR A 7 2.45 11.03 7.98
CA THR A 7 2.02 9.83 7.26
C THR A 7 1.39 10.28 5.94
N PRO A 8 1.84 9.83 4.76
CA PRO A 8 1.23 10.25 3.52
C PRO A 8 -0.17 9.66 3.48
N THR A 9 -1.18 10.43 3.87
CA THR A 9 -2.57 9.99 3.74
C THR A 9 -2.91 10.01 2.26
N VAL A 10 -2.93 8.84 1.63
CA VAL A 10 -3.31 8.74 0.22
C VAL A 10 -4.83 8.69 0.15
N GLN A 11 -5.41 9.73 -0.46
CA GLN A 11 -6.85 9.82 -0.65
C GLN A 11 -7.26 9.12 -1.95
N CYS A 12 -8.04 8.04 -1.84
CA CYS A 12 -8.47 7.25 -2.99
C CYS A 12 -9.83 7.75 -3.51
N THR A 13 -9.90 8.97 -4.04
CA THR A 13 -11.15 9.54 -4.57
C THR A 13 -11.23 9.54 -6.09
N THR A 14 -12.44 9.25 -6.59
CA THR A 14 -12.85 9.30 -8.00
C THR A 14 -12.58 10.64 -8.70
N ARG A 15 -12.47 11.72 -7.95
CA ARG A 15 -12.26 13.09 -8.43
C ARG A 15 -11.23 13.74 -7.49
N ARG A 16 -10.43 14.70 -7.95
CA ARG A 16 -9.56 15.57 -7.11
C ARG A 16 -10.40 16.51 -6.22
N VAL A 17 -11.37 15.95 -5.50
CA VAL A 17 -12.32 16.64 -4.64
C VAL A 17 -12.34 15.88 -3.33
N ILE A 18 -12.22 16.60 -2.23
CA ILE A 18 -12.24 16.06 -0.87
C ILE A 18 -13.66 15.52 -0.60
N CYS A 19 -13.85 14.19 -0.44
CA CYS A 19 -15.17 13.63 -0.06
C CYS A 19 -15.37 13.87 1.45
N PRO A 20 -16.47 14.50 1.86
CA PRO A 20 -16.76 14.76 3.28
C PRO A 20 -17.08 13.48 4.06
N LYS A 21 -17.43 12.38 3.37
CA LYS A 21 -17.69 11.05 3.96
C LYS A 21 -16.54 10.10 3.66
N LYS A 22 -15.35 10.39 4.20
CA LYS A 22 -14.21 9.47 4.12
C LYS A 22 -14.35 8.34 5.13
N LYS A 23 -13.92 7.14 4.74
CA LYS A 23 -13.84 5.96 5.58
C LYS A 23 -12.37 5.50 5.59
N PRO A 24 -11.70 5.51 6.75
CA PRO A 24 -10.32 5.05 6.81
C PRO A 24 -10.24 3.54 6.48
N ALA A 25 -9.11 3.15 5.87
CA ALA A 25 -8.69 1.76 5.76
C ALA A 25 -8.26 1.20 7.13
N ALA A 26 -7.88 -0.07 7.17
CA ALA A 26 -7.19 -0.63 8.34
C ALA A 26 -5.89 0.14 8.61
N THR A 27 -5.49 0.19 9.88
CA THR A 27 -4.29 0.91 10.33
C THR A 27 -3.01 0.38 9.69
N ASP A 28 -2.99 -0.91 9.34
CA ASP A 28 -1.82 -1.61 8.82
C ASP A 28 -1.92 -1.81 7.29
N PHE A 29 -2.16 -0.73 6.56
CA PHE A 29 -2.23 -0.81 5.10
C PHE A 29 -0.83 -0.75 4.49
N VAL A 30 -0.46 -1.81 3.78
CA VAL A 30 0.84 -2.00 3.14
C VAL A 30 0.72 -1.88 1.63
N LEU A 31 1.52 -1.00 1.04
CA LEU A 31 1.68 -0.83 -0.40
C LEU A 31 3.05 -1.33 -0.84
N TYR A 32 3.07 -2.35 -1.69
CA TYR A 32 4.27 -2.81 -2.37
C TYR A 32 4.48 -2.01 -3.66
N ASP A 33 5.64 -1.38 -3.80
CA ASP A 33 6.05 -0.64 -4.98
C ASP A 33 7.46 -1.05 -5.44
N THR A 34 7.85 -0.65 -6.66
CA THR A 34 9.21 -0.90 -7.18
C THR A 34 10.30 -0.24 -6.33
N THR A 35 9.95 0.79 -5.57
CA THR A 35 10.84 1.46 -4.62
C THR A 35 10.97 0.72 -3.28
N GLY A 36 10.05 -0.18 -2.94
CA GLY A 36 10.05 -0.88 -1.66
C GLY A 36 8.65 -1.08 -1.09
N VAL A 37 8.60 -1.42 0.20
CA VAL A 37 7.38 -1.67 0.96
C VAL A 37 7.03 -0.43 1.78
N HIS A 38 5.81 0.08 1.60
CA HIS A 38 5.35 1.32 2.22
C HIS A 38 4.11 1.07 3.08
N GLU A 39 4.17 1.35 4.38
CA GLU A 39 2.96 1.37 5.21
C GLU A 39 2.36 2.78 5.18
N LEU A 40 1.09 2.86 4.77
CA LEU A 40 0.40 4.11 4.45
C LEU A 40 -0.98 4.13 5.10
N ALA A 41 -1.45 5.30 5.53
CA ALA A 41 -2.84 5.49 5.89
C ALA A 41 -3.66 5.81 4.64
N VAL A 42 -4.68 5.01 4.32
CA VAL A 42 -5.51 5.21 3.12
C VAL A 42 -6.93 5.61 3.52
N ASP A 43 -7.43 6.67 2.90
CA ASP A 43 -8.81 7.15 3.07
C ASP A 43 -9.65 6.76 1.83
N PHE A 44 -10.66 5.92 2.04
CA PHE A 44 -11.64 5.54 1.02
C PHE A 44 -12.86 6.45 1.00
N CYS A 45 -13.44 6.63 -0.18
CA CYS A 45 -14.70 7.33 -0.37
C CYS A 45 -15.89 6.47 0.11
N GLY A 46 -16.65 6.97 1.09
CA GLY A 46 -17.88 6.35 1.61
C GLY A 46 -19.16 7.06 1.18
N CYS A 47 -19.08 7.96 0.18
CA CYS A 47 -20.21 8.67 -0.40
C CYS A 47 -21.25 7.67 -1.01
N LYS A 48 -22.57 7.97 -1.01
CA LYS A 48 -23.62 7.04 -1.52
C LYS A 48 -23.44 6.84 -3.05
N GLY A 49 -23.31 5.59 -3.51
CA GLY A 49 -22.96 5.29 -4.90
C GLY A 49 -21.44 5.32 -5.19
N ALA A 50 -20.61 5.47 -4.16
CA ALA A 50 -19.17 5.27 -4.31
C ALA A 50 -18.87 3.83 -4.73
N PRO A 51 -17.87 3.63 -5.61
CA PRO A 51 -17.41 2.30 -5.99
C PRO A 51 -16.84 1.54 -4.78
N GLU A 52 -16.76 0.22 -4.87
CA GLU A 52 -16.21 -0.62 -3.80
C GLU A 52 -14.73 -0.29 -3.53
N ARG A 53 -14.22 -0.57 -2.31
CA ARG A 53 -12.81 -0.32 -1.91
C ARG A 53 -11.80 -0.83 -2.94
N ARG A 54 -12.01 -2.03 -3.47
CA ARG A 54 -11.19 -2.62 -4.56
C ARG A 54 -11.20 -1.77 -5.83
N GLN A 55 -12.36 -1.30 -6.25
CA GLN A 55 -12.49 -0.45 -7.43
C GLN A 55 -11.85 0.93 -7.23
N GLN A 56 -11.91 1.47 -6.00
CA GLN A 56 -11.17 2.68 -5.64
C GLN A 56 -9.66 2.45 -5.78
N CYS A 57 -9.12 1.36 -5.22
CA CYS A 57 -7.69 1.00 -5.37
C CYS A 57 -7.28 0.88 -6.85
N MET A 58 -8.09 0.20 -7.67
CA MET A 58 -7.78 0.03 -9.09
C MET A 58 -7.77 1.35 -9.87
N ARG A 59 -8.53 2.37 -9.43
CA ARG A 59 -8.51 3.73 -10.04
C ARG A 59 -7.20 4.48 -9.78
N VAL A 60 -6.50 4.16 -8.70
CA VAL A 60 -5.17 4.71 -8.39
C VAL A 60 -4.05 3.77 -8.86
N CYS A 61 -4.35 2.83 -9.75
CA CYS A 61 -3.40 1.83 -10.27
C CYS A 61 -2.79 0.93 -9.18
N TRP A 62 -3.53 0.71 -8.09
CA TRP A 62 -3.17 -0.23 -7.04
C TRP A 62 -4.00 -1.50 -7.17
N TRP A 63 -3.31 -2.62 -7.19
CA TRP A 63 -3.92 -3.93 -7.26
C TRP A 63 -4.03 -4.53 -5.86
N PRO A 64 -5.25 -4.84 -5.39
CA PRO A 64 -5.43 -5.44 -4.09
C PRO A 64 -4.99 -6.90 -4.09
N ALA A 65 -4.22 -7.30 -3.07
CA ALA A 65 -3.86 -8.70 -2.85
C ALA A 65 -5.05 -9.52 -2.32
N THR A 66 -5.95 -8.88 -1.57
CA THR A 66 -7.13 -9.51 -0.94
C THR A 66 -8.42 -8.87 -1.44
N VAL A 67 -9.44 -9.71 -1.68
CA VAL A 67 -10.71 -9.27 -2.29
C VAL A 67 -11.65 -8.60 -1.26
N LYS A 68 -11.72 -9.11 -0.02
CA LYS A 68 -12.67 -8.63 1.00
C LYS A 68 -12.21 -7.34 1.67
N GLU A 69 -10.94 -7.25 2.07
CA GLU A 69 -10.36 -6.06 2.68
C GLU A 69 -8.90 -5.94 2.23
N PRO A 70 -8.59 -5.02 1.30
CA PRO A 70 -7.24 -4.83 0.83
C PRO A 70 -6.46 -4.05 1.88
N ASN A 71 -5.93 -4.74 2.87
CA ASN A 71 -4.87 -4.20 3.74
C ASN A 71 -3.53 -4.26 3.03
N THR A 72 -3.46 -5.00 1.92
CA THR A 72 -2.25 -5.17 1.13
C THR A 72 -2.55 -4.88 -0.32
N CYS A 73 -1.81 -3.94 -0.90
CA CYS A 73 -1.91 -3.57 -2.30
C CYS A 73 -0.52 -3.59 -2.94
N ALA A 74 -0.47 -3.85 -4.24
CA ALA A 74 0.74 -3.72 -5.05
C ALA A 74 0.51 -2.70 -6.16
N THR A 75 1.50 -1.90 -6.50
CA THR A 75 1.41 -0.99 -7.65
C THR A 75 1.41 -1.79 -8.95
N PHE A 76 0.74 -1.26 -9.98
CA PHE A 76 0.75 -1.88 -11.30
C PHE A 76 2.16 -1.94 -11.91
N ALA A 77 3.04 -0.99 -11.54
CA ALA A 77 4.45 -1.00 -11.93
C ALA A 77 5.18 -2.22 -11.34
N LEU A 78 4.97 -2.51 -10.05
CA LEU A 78 5.55 -3.68 -9.41
C LEU A 78 5.06 -4.99 -10.05
N ILE A 79 3.76 -5.09 -10.31
CA ILE A 79 3.18 -6.30 -10.93
C ILE A 79 3.79 -6.55 -12.31
N LYS A 80 3.96 -5.49 -13.11
CA LYS A 80 4.64 -5.61 -14.42
C LYS A 80 6.08 -6.08 -14.27
N LEU A 81 6.81 -5.53 -13.31
CA LEU A 81 8.19 -5.94 -13.04
C LEU A 81 8.26 -7.41 -12.65
N PHE A 82 7.39 -7.85 -11.74
CA PHE A 82 7.30 -9.24 -11.32
C PHE A 82 6.97 -10.17 -12.52
N GLN A 83 6.00 -9.79 -13.35
CA GLN A 83 5.62 -10.57 -14.54
C GLN A 83 6.80 -10.77 -15.49
N ILE A 84 7.59 -9.72 -15.75
CA ILE A 84 8.77 -9.78 -16.63
C ILE A 84 9.84 -10.68 -16.01
N LEU A 85 10.17 -10.49 -14.74
CA LEU A 85 11.20 -11.28 -14.04
C LEU A 85 10.82 -12.75 -13.93
N ASN A 86 9.55 -13.05 -13.69
CA ASN A 86 9.04 -14.41 -13.63
C ASN A 86 9.16 -15.11 -15.00
N CYS A 87 8.82 -14.42 -16.10
CA CYS A 87 9.03 -14.93 -17.46
C CYS A 87 10.50 -15.19 -17.80
N LEU A 88 11.43 -14.34 -17.33
CA LEU A 88 12.85 -14.45 -17.67
C LEU A 88 13.59 -15.54 -16.88
N GLY A 89 13.28 -15.70 -15.59
CA GLY A 89 14.15 -16.45 -14.68
C GLY A 89 13.47 -17.50 -13.80
N LYS A 90 12.15 -17.73 -13.95
CA LYS A 90 11.35 -18.51 -12.98
C LYS A 90 11.55 -18.03 -11.54
N LEU A 91 11.64 -16.72 -11.36
CA LEU A 91 11.81 -16.12 -10.05
C LEU A 91 10.53 -16.34 -9.23
N SER A 92 10.67 -16.91 -8.03
CA SER A 92 9.50 -17.14 -7.17
C SER A 92 8.99 -15.80 -6.63
N ALA A 93 7.68 -15.72 -6.35
CA ALA A 93 7.10 -14.54 -5.71
C ALA A 93 7.74 -14.26 -4.35
N TYR A 94 8.16 -15.30 -3.62
CA TYR A 94 8.80 -15.17 -2.32
C TYR A 94 10.18 -14.50 -2.42
N ASP A 95 11.01 -14.93 -3.36
CA ASP A 95 12.35 -14.36 -3.56
C ASP A 95 12.26 -12.89 -4.01
N PHE A 96 11.26 -12.57 -4.84
CA PHE A 96 10.98 -11.20 -5.26
C PHE A 96 10.61 -10.30 -4.08
N LEU A 97 9.70 -10.76 -3.21
CA LEU A 97 9.27 -10.00 -2.04
C LEU A 97 10.41 -9.80 -1.05
N ARG A 98 11.25 -10.83 -0.82
CA ARG A 98 12.47 -10.67 -0.03
C ARG A 98 13.44 -9.65 -0.61
N GLY A 99 13.60 -9.63 -1.94
CA GLY A 99 14.38 -8.61 -2.62
C GLY A 99 13.85 -7.21 -2.35
N LEU A 100 12.52 -7.01 -2.41
CA LEU A 100 11.89 -5.73 -2.08
C LEU A 100 12.08 -5.32 -0.62
N GLU A 101 11.98 -6.26 0.32
CA GLU A 101 12.27 -6.01 1.74
C GLU A 101 13.72 -5.54 1.93
N MET A 102 14.68 -6.14 1.22
CA MET A 102 16.07 -5.71 1.24
C MET A 102 16.27 -4.31 0.65
N VAL A 103 15.60 -3.97 -0.45
CA VAL A 103 15.61 -2.62 -1.03
C VAL A 103 15.05 -1.61 -0.02
N THR A 104 13.93 -1.94 0.62
CA THR A 104 13.28 -1.11 1.65
C THR A 104 14.20 -0.85 2.84
N ASN A 105 14.94 -1.87 3.28
CA ASN A 105 15.91 -1.76 4.38
C ASN A 105 17.18 -1.01 3.97
N HIS A 106 17.58 -1.08 2.69
CA HIS A 106 18.74 -0.35 2.19
C HIS A 106 18.54 1.17 2.22
N ASP A 107 17.29 1.63 2.07
CA ASP A 107 16.93 3.04 2.09
C ASP A 107 16.99 3.70 3.50
N GLY A 108 17.44 2.97 4.52
CA GLY A 108 17.87 3.57 5.80
C GLY A 108 16.74 4.15 6.66
N LEU A 109 15.50 3.70 6.48
CA LEU A 109 14.41 4.00 7.41
C LEU A 109 14.11 2.77 8.26
N ASP A 110 14.91 2.64 9.32
CA ASP A 110 14.61 1.82 10.49
C ASP A 110 13.20 2.22 11.00
N ARG A 111 12.17 1.49 10.57
CA ARG A 111 10.88 1.51 11.25
C ARG A 111 10.97 0.46 12.35
N PRO A 112 11.11 0.85 13.62
CA PRO A 112 11.02 -0.12 14.69
C PRO A 112 9.66 -0.80 14.59
N PRO A 113 9.59 -2.13 14.81
CA PRO A 113 8.32 -2.85 14.77
C PRO A 113 7.36 -2.18 15.77
N VAL A 114 6.19 -1.75 15.28
CA VAL A 114 5.07 -1.33 16.14
C VAL A 114 4.49 -2.56 16.85
N SER A 115 5.27 -3.15 17.75
CA SER A 115 4.80 -4.08 18.76
C SER A 115 4.95 -3.46 20.14
N ALA A 116 4.28 -2.34 20.37
CA ALA A 116 3.87 -1.95 21.72
C ALA A 116 2.67 -2.84 22.11
N ARG A 117 2.94 -4.11 22.41
CA ARG A 117 1.98 -4.93 23.16
C ARG A 117 1.92 -4.36 24.58
N HIS A 118 0.78 -3.74 24.89
CA HIS A 118 0.33 -3.51 26.26
C HIS A 118 0.09 -4.85 26.96
N GLY A 119 0.39 -4.89 28.26
CA GLY A 119 0.10 -5.98 29.20
C GLY A 119 1.37 -6.74 29.59
N SER A 120 1.86 -6.68 30.82
CA SER A 120 1.23 -6.45 32.14
C SER A 120 2.27 -5.94 33.13
#